data_AF-A0A8J5MW71-F1
#
_entry.id   AF-A0A8J5MW71-F1
#
_cell.length_a   1.000
_cell.length_b   1.000
_cell.length_c   1.000
_cell.angle_alpha   90.00
_cell.angle_beta   90.00
_cell.angle_gamma   90.00
#
_symmetry.space_group_name_H-M   'P 1'
#
loop_
_entity.id
_entity.type
_entity.pdbx_description
1 polymer ?
#
loop_
_entity_poly.entity_id
_entity_poly.type
_entity_poly.pdbx_seq_one_letter_code
_entity_poly.pdbx_strand_id
1 'polypeptide(L)'
;MEKELLHIACRHHILEIVLEAAFTAVGDYRDLLELSIIFLGGIPPRGISFKASGGIHRARWIAKAIYSMKLWMFRAQFKLSPREEIGLKAVCDFIIKVYLKAWYLAPVPQLAPAQDLWLLKELQRYHNIHPKISAVTLKKFQGHL
;
A
#
# COMPACT_ATOMS: atom_id res chain seq x y z
N MET A 1 21.55 2.49 40.74
CA MET A 1 21.99 2.76 39.36
C MET A 1 20.73 3.00 38.53
N GLU A 2 20.18 4.21 38.60
CA GLU A 2 20.47 5.30 37.65
C GLU A 2 19.92 5.00 36.24
N LYS A 3 18.74 5.51 35.92
CA LYS A 3 18.60 6.85 35.29
C LYS A 3 17.14 7.20 35.01
N GLU A 4 16.77 8.37 35.50
CA GLU A 4 15.74 9.22 34.91
C GLU A 4 15.97 9.35 33.40
N LEU A 5 14.99 8.95 32.60
CA LEU A 5 14.85 9.37 31.20
C LEU A 5 13.37 9.59 30.81
N LEU A 6 12.51 9.67 31.83
CA LEU A 6 11.20 10.28 31.77
C LEU A 6 11.40 11.80 31.92
N HIS A 7 11.76 12.54 30.86
CA HIS A 7 11.25 13.92 30.70
C HIS A 7 11.58 14.70 29.41
N ILE A 8 12.41 14.21 28.46
CA ILE A 8 12.78 15.04 27.27
C ILE A 8 12.77 14.29 25.92
N ALA A 9 11.98 13.23 25.76
CA ALA A 9 11.55 12.78 24.42
C ALA A 9 10.21 13.46 24.07
N CYS A 10 10.18 14.77 24.27
CA CYS A 10 9.02 15.64 24.25
C CYS A 10 8.21 15.49 22.98
N ARG A 11 6.88 15.60 23.14
CA ARG A 11 5.76 15.67 22.20
C ARG A 11 6.06 16.02 20.73
N HIS A 12 7.08 16.82 20.42
CA HIS A 12 7.54 17.08 19.05
C HIS A 12 7.91 15.81 18.29
N HIS A 13 8.56 14.81 18.89
CA HIS A 13 8.98 13.60 18.16
C HIS A 13 7.82 12.61 17.93
N ILE A 14 6.88 12.54 18.86
CA ILE A 14 5.64 11.74 18.68
C ILE A 14 4.71 12.46 17.70
N LEU A 15 4.59 13.79 17.77
CA LEU A 15 3.90 14.56 16.73
C LEU A 15 4.58 14.43 15.39
N GLU A 16 5.91 14.43 15.31
CA GLU A 16 6.64 14.27 14.05
C GLU A 16 6.48 12.84 13.51
N ILE A 17 6.48 11.79 14.33
CA ILE A 17 6.19 10.42 13.86
C ILE A 17 4.70 10.26 13.48
N VAL A 18 3.77 10.85 14.22
CA VAL A 18 2.33 10.77 13.93
C VAL A 18 1.94 11.67 12.77
N LEU A 19 2.52 12.86 12.66
CA LEU A 19 2.36 13.79 11.53
C LEU A 19 3.14 13.29 10.33
N GLU A 20 4.35 12.75 10.46
CA GLU A 20 5.03 12.10 9.34
C GLU A 20 4.26 10.86 8.92
N ALA A 21 3.78 10.00 9.83
CA ALA A 21 2.91 8.88 9.45
C ALA A 21 1.59 9.37 8.83
N ALA A 22 0.98 10.45 9.31
CA ALA A 22 -0.25 11.00 8.76
C ALA A 22 -0.03 11.72 7.42
N PHE A 23 1.01 12.54 7.28
CA PHE A 23 1.36 13.30 6.08
C PHE A 23 2.03 12.44 5.02
N THR A 24 2.89 11.49 5.40
CA THR A 24 3.40 10.46 4.48
C THR A 24 2.27 9.53 4.06
N ALA A 25 1.36 9.14 4.95
CA ALA A 25 0.17 8.40 4.54
C ALA A 25 -0.69 9.22 3.56
N VAL A 26 -1.01 10.49 3.86
CA VAL A 26 -1.77 11.39 2.95
C VAL A 26 -1.09 11.54 1.59
N GLY A 27 0.24 11.68 1.55
CA GLY A 27 1.03 11.68 0.32
C GLY A 27 0.98 10.34 -0.42
N ASP A 28 1.15 9.24 0.30
CA ASP A 28 1.16 7.88 -0.24
C ASP A 28 -0.22 7.49 -0.80
N TYR A 29 -1.33 7.91 -0.17
CA TYR A 29 -2.70 7.67 -0.69
C TYR A 29 -2.89 8.31 -2.06
N ARG A 30 -2.51 9.58 -2.18
CA ARG A 30 -2.63 10.32 -3.43
C ARG A 30 -1.75 9.69 -4.51
N ASP A 31 -0.51 9.38 -4.16
CA ASP A 31 0.44 8.77 -5.08
C ASP A 31 -0.06 7.41 -5.57
N LEU A 32 -0.59 6.54 -4.68
CA LEU A 32 -1.16 5.27 -5.08
C LEU A 32 -2.38 5.45 -6.00
N LEU A 33 -3.23 6.45 -5.75
CA LEU A 33 -4.41 6.74 -6.59
C LEU A 33 -4.02 7.27 -7.97
N GLU A 34 -3.11 8.24 -8.04
CA GLU A 34 -2.63 8.81 -9.30
C GLU A 34 -1.90 7.72 -10.14
N LEU A 35 -1.09 6.87 -9.50
CA LEU A 35 -0.48 5.72 -10.16
C LEU A 35 -1.53 4.70 -10.62
N SER A 36 -2.63 4.53 -9.88
CA SER A 36 -3.71 3.61 -10.28
C SER A 36 -4.39 4.10 -11.56
N ILE A 37 -4.63 5.41 -11.66
CA ILE A 37 -5.19 6.04 -12.87
C ILE A 37 -4.24 5.86 -14.05
N ILE A 38 -2.95 6.13 -13.87
CA ILE A 38 -1.92 5.95 -14.92
C ILE A 38 -1.85 4.49 -15.36
N PHE A 39 -1.88 3.54 -14.43
CA PHE A 39 -1.85 2.10 -14.72
C PHE A 39 -3.04 1.65 -15.58
N LEU A 40 -4.21 2.25 -15.35
CA LEU A 40 -5.43 2.00 -16.14
C LEU A 40 -5.46 2.76 -17.48
N GLY A 41 -4.43 3.55 -17.80
CA GLY A 41 -4.31 4.33 -19.04
C GLY A 41 -4.96 5.72 -18.99
N GLY A 42 -5.37 6.18 -17.80
CA GLY A 42 -5.93 7.52 -17.59
C GLY A 42 -4.86 8.58 -17.29
N ILE A 43 -5.28 9.85 -17.31
CA ILE A 43 -4.44 11.01 -16.96
C ILE A 43 -4.95 11.59 -15.64
N PRO A 44 -4.13 11.63 -14.57
CA PRO A 44 -4.53 12.25 -13.31
C PRO A 44 -4.73 13.77 -13.44
N PRO A 45 -5.47 14.43 -12.52
CA PRO A 45 -5.73 15.87 -12.58
C PRO A 45 -4.48 16.77 -12.60
N ARG A 46 -3.33 16.27 -12.13
CA ARG A 46 -2.04 16.98 -12.10
C ARG A 46 -1.14 16.63 -13.29
N GLY A 47 -1.65 15.88 -14.26
CA GLY A 47 -0.86 15.28 -15.32
C GLY A 47 -0.08 14.04 -14.85
N ILE A 48 0.72 13.50 -15.76
CA ILE A 48 1.55 12.32 -15.51
C ILE A 48 2.86 12.79 -14.88
N SER A 49 2.99 12.63 -13.56
CA SER A 49 4.22 12.92 -12.83
C SER A 49 4.55 11.79 -11.86
N PHE A 50 5.83 11.45 -11.73
CA PHE A 50 6.31 10.42 -10.83
C PHE A 50 7.16 11.05 -9.74
N LYS A 51 6.70 11.00 -8.49
CA LYS A 51 7.52 11.40 -7.34
C LYS A 51 8.56 10.32 -7.04
N ALA A 52 9.69 10.72 -6.45
CA ALA A 52 10.62 9.76 -5.87
C ALA A 52 9.91 8.91 -4.80
N SER A 53 10.24 7.63 -4.72
CA SER A 53 9.70 6.75 -3.69
C SER A 53 10.24 7.18 -2.32
N GLY A 54 9.36 7.39 -1.34
CA GLY A 54 9.77 7.57 0.05
C GLY A 54 10.45 6.32 0.62
N GLY A 55 11.09 6.45 1.79
CA GLY A 55 11.79 5.35 2.44
C GLY A 55 10.89 4.11 2.65
N ILE A 56 11.35 2.94 2.19
CA ILE A 56 10.65 1.67 2.38
C ILE A 56 10.98 1.13 3.78
N HIS A 57 10.11 1.37 4.74
CA HIS A 57 10.18 0.70 6.05
C HIS A 57 9.46 -0.66 6.00
N ARG A 58 9.98 -1.69 6.68
CA ARG A 58 9.47 -3.08 6.63
C ARG A 58 7.96 -3.21 6.86
N ALA A 59 7.39 -2.34 7.70
CA ALA A 59 6.00 -2.35 8.14
C ALA A 59 5.00 -1.65 7.21
N ARG A 60 5.45 -0.82 6.24
CA ARG A 60 4.53 -0.06 5.38
C ARG A 60 4.18 -0.84 4.10
N TRP A 61 3.05 -1.53 4.11
CA TRP A 61 2.54 -2.23 2.93
C TRP A 61 2.24 -1.29 1.75
N ILE A 62 1.79 -0.06 2.01
CA ILE A 62 1.52 0.93 0.95
C ILE A 62 2.79 1.33 0.17
N ALA A 63 3.92 1.53 0.86
CA ALA A 63 5.18 1.86 0.20
C ALA A 63 5.60 0.74 -0.78
N LYS A 64 5.35 -0.52 -0.42
CA LYS A 64 5.59 -1.68 -1.31
C LYS A 64 4.63 -1.68 -2.49
N ALA A 65 3.36 -1.32 -2.30
CA ALA A 65 2.38 -1.23 -3.38
C ALA A 65 2.75 -0.12 -4.39
N ILE A 66 3.11 1.07 -3.91
CA ILE A 66 3.59 2.19 -4.74
C ILE A 66 4.85 1.78 -5.51
N TYR A 67 5.79 1.11 -4.84
CA TYR A 67 7.01 0.62 -5.47
C TYR A 67 6.72 -0.39 -6.59
N SER A 68 5.85 -1.39 -6.34
CA SER A 68 5.46 -2.37 -7.36
C SER A 68 4.80 -1.72 -8.58
N MET A 69 3.93 -0.72 -8.37
CA MET A 69 3.28 0.00 -9.46
C MET A 69 4.29 0.80 -10.30
N LYS A 70 5.22 1.52 -9.66
CA LYS A 70 6.28 2.23 -10.37
C LYS A 70 7.20 1.26 -11.12
N LEU A 71 7.57 0.14 -10.49
CA LEU A 71 8.39 -0.87 -11.14
C LEU A 71 7.72 -1.43 -12.40
N TRP A 72 6.39 -1.62 -12.38
CA TRP A 72 5.64 -2.03 -13.56
C TRP A 72 5.65 -0.98 -14.67
N MET A 73 5.49 0.30 -14.32
CA MET A 73 5.48 1.40 -15.29
C MET A 73 6.84 1.60 -15.94
N PHE A 74 7.91 1.45 -15.18
CA PHE A 74 9.29 1.57 -15.65
C PHE A 74 9.92 0.23 -16.05
N ARG A 75 9.13 -0.85 -16.19
CA ARG A 75 9.65 -2.21 -16.42
C ARG A 75 10.59 -2.33 -17.62
N ALA A 76 10.42 -1.51 -18.64
CA ALA A 76 11.30 -1.47 -19.82
C ALA A 76 12.74 -1.03 -19.50
N GLN A 77 12.96 -0.34 -18.37
CA GLN A 77 14.28 0.08 -17.90
C GLN A 77 15.01 -1.03 -17.12
N PHE A 78 14.32 -2.11 -16.77
CA PHE A 78 14.84 -3.20 -15.95
C PHE A 78 14.89 -4.50 -16.75
N LYS A 79 15.87 -5.36 -16.43
CA LYS A 79 15.94 -6.71 -16.97
C LYS A 79 15.07 -7.64 -16.12
N LEU A 80 13.77 -7.65 -16.38
CA LEU A 80 12.85 -8.59 -15.73
C LEU A 80 12.76 -9.89 -16.54
N SER A 81 12.78 -11.03 -15.85
CA SER A 81 12.40 -12.29 -16.48
C SER A 81 10.89 -12.30 -16.78
N PRO A 82 10.43 -13.10 -17.76
CA PRO A 82 9.00 -13.21 -18.06
C PRO A 82 8.17 -13.65 -16.85
N ARG A 83 8.75 -14.46 -15.95
CA ARG A 83 8.09 -14.89 -14.72
C ARG A 83 7.91 -13.74 -13.73
N GLU A 84 8.93 -12.90 -13.58
CA GLU A 84 8.87 -11.72 -12.71
C GLU A 84 7.88 -10.69 -13.25
N GLU A 85 7.84 -10.49 -14.56
CA GLU A 85 6.88 -9.58 -15.18
C GLU A 85 5.43 -10.03 -14.95
N ILE A 86 5.11 -11.31 -15.16
CA ILE A 86 3.78 -11.87 -14.87
C ILE A 86 3.44 -11.71 -13.38
N GLY A 87 4.39 -12.01 -12.49
CA GLY A 87 4.20 -11.85 -11.05
C GLY A 87 3.95 -10.40 -10.64
N LEU A 88 4.73 -9.47 -11.19
CA LEU A 88 4.59 -8.03 -10.95
C LEU A 88 3.25 -7.51 -11.46
N LYS A 89 2.80 -7.97 -12.64
CA LYS A 89 1.47 -7.65 -13.17
C LYS A 89 0.38 -8.11 -12.21
N ALA A 90 0.46 -9.35 -11.74
CA ALA A 90 -0.54 -9.92 -10.85
C ALA A 90 -0.63 -9.18 -9.51
N VAL A 91 0.51 -8.67 -9.00
CA VAL A 91 0.54 -7.78 -7.83
C VAL A 91 -0.13 -6.45 -8.13
N CYS A 92 0.15 -5.82 -9.28
CA CYS A 92 -0.50 -4.57 -9.67
C CYS A 92 -2.03 -4.75 -9.84
N ASP A 93 -2.46 -5.84 -10.48
CA ASP A 93 -3.88 -6.15 -10.65
C ASP A 93 -4.58 -6.36 -9.29
N PHE A 94 -3.91 -6.99 -8.32
CA PHE A 94 -4.41 -7.12 -6.95
C PHE A 94 -4.50 -5.76 -6.25
N ILE A 95 -3.49 -4.89 -6.44
CA ILE A 95 -3.48 -3.55 -5.85
C ILE A 95 -4.71 -2.76 -6.31
N ILE A 96 -4.98 -2.76 -7.61
CA ILE A 96 -6.10 -2.02 -8.19
C ILE A 96 -7.45 -2.60 -7.77
N LYS A 97 -7.62 -3.93 -7.86
CA LYS A 97 -8.93 -4.57 -7.67
C LYS A 97 -9.35 -4.66 -6.21
N VAL A 98 -8.40 -4.84 -5.29
CA VAL A 98 -8.68 -5.14 -3.88
C VAL A 98 -8.06 -4.09 -2.96
N TYR A 99 -6.73 -3.95 -3.00
CA TYR A 99 -6.00 -3.18 -1.99
C TYR A 99 -6.33 -1.69 -1.98
N LEU A 100 -6.50 -1.07 -3.16
CA LEU A 100 -6.75 0.37 -3.29
C LEU A 100 -8.03 0.79 -2.52
N LYS A 101 -9.11 0.03 -2.68
CA LYS A 101 -10.38 0.26 -1.97
C LYS A 101 -10.24 -0.03 -0.47
N ALA A 102 -9.56 -1.13 -0.13
CA ALA A 102 -9.31 -1.52 1.25
C ALA A 102 -8.61 -0.41 2.02
N TRP A 103 -7.59 0.17 1.37
CA TRP A 103 -6.71 1.17 1.94
C TRP A 103 -7.32 2.57 1.93
N TYR A 104 -8.09 2.95 0.91
CA TYR A 104 -8.75 4.27 0.85
C TYR A 104 -9.67 4.53 2.06
N LEU A 105 -10.28 3.49 2.62
CA LEU A 105 -11.16 3.59 3.79
C LEU A 105 -10.43 3.37 5.13
N ALA A 106 -9.15 2.99 5.11
CA ALA A 106 -8.36 2.72 6.32
C ALA A 106 -8.26 3.91 7.30
N PRO A 107 -8.27 5.20 6.88
CA PRO A 107 -8.28 6.34 7.79
C PRO A 107 -9.56 6.50 8.63
N VAL A 108 -10.62 5.72 8.37
CA VAL A 108 -11.91 5.83 9.08
C VAL A 108 -12.02 4.70 10.12
N PRO A 109 -11.53 4.88 11.36
CA PRO A 109 -11.43 3.81 12.35
C PRO A 109 -12.79 3.24 12.77
N GLN A 110 -13.86 4.04 12.69
CA GLN A 110 -15.23 3.58 13.01
C GLN A 110 -15.71 2.49 12.04
N LEU A 111 -15.14 2.45 10.83
CA LEU A 111 -15.48 1.45 9.81
C LEU A 111 -14.54 0.24 9.85
N ALA A 112 -13.48 0.23 10.67
CA ALA A 112 -12.45 -0.81 10.65
C ALA A 112 -13.03 -2.25 10.72
N PRO A 113 -13.97 -2.59 11.64
CA PRO A 113 -14.52 -3.94 11.70
C PRO A 113 -15.32 -4.32 10.45
N ALA A 114 -16.11 -3.39 9.92
CA ALA A 114 -16.89 -3.62 8.70
C ALA A 114 -15.98 -3.74 7.47
N GLN A 115 -14.90 -2.96 7.44
CA GLN A 115 -13.91 -2.93 6.39
C GLN A 115 -13.09 -4.22 6.33
N ASP A 116 -12.72 -4.78 7.49
CA ASP A 116 -12.02 -6.07 7.56
C ASP A 116 -12.90 -7.21 7.04
N LEU A 117 -14.17 -7.24 7.44
CA LEU A 117 -15.15 -8.21 6.91
C LEU A 117 -15.39 -8.05 5.41
N TRP A 118 -15.46 -6.81 4.93
CA TRP A 118 -15.58 -6.51 3.50
C TRP A 118 -14.35 -6.99 2.73
N LEU A 119 -13.14 -6.74 3.24
CA LEU A 119 -11.89 -7.17 2.65
C LEU A 119 -11.80 -8.70 2.56
N LEU A 120 -12.23 -9.43 3.61
CA LEU A 120 -12.30 -10.88 3.58
C LEU A 120 -13.23 -11.40 2.48
N LYS A 121 -14.41 -10.80 2.32
CA LYS A 121 -15.35 -11.14 1.23
C LYS A 121 -14.74 -10.87 -0.13
N GLU A 122 -14.08 -9.72 -0.32
CA GLU A 122 -13.43 -9.40 -1.59
C GLU A 122 -12.25 -10.31 -1.90
N LEU A 123 -11.48 -10.73 -0.89
CA LEU A 123 -10.42 -11.72 -1.07
C LEU A 123 -10.96 -13.09 -1.48
N GLN A 124 -12.10 -13.51 -0.92
CA GLN A 124 -12.79 -14.72 -1.37
C GLN A 124 -13.27 -14.61 -2.82
N ARG A 125 -13.84 -13.46 -3.22
CA ARG A 125 -14.23 -13.23 -4.62
C ARG A 125 -13.02 -13.21 -5.56
N TYR A 126 -11.94 -12.57 -5.13
CA TYR A 126 -10.69 -12.49 -5.88
C TYR A 126 -10.01 -13.86 -6.00
N HIS A 127 -10.32 -14.82 -5.12
CA HIS A 127 -9.83 -16.20 -5.23
C HIS A 127 -10.19 -16.83 -6.58
N ASN A 128 -11.38 -16.52 -7.11
CA ASN A 128 -11.83 -17.02 -8.41
C ASN A 128 -11.01 -16.46 -9.59
N ILE A 129 -10.36 -15.32 -9.41
CA ILE A 129 -9.52 -14.66 -10.42
C ILE A 129 -8.07 -15.10 -10.27
N HIS A 130 -7.53 -15.08 -9.04
CA HIS A 130 -6.15 -15.43 -8.77
C HIS A 130 -6.00 -16.17 -7.42
N PRO A 131 -6.17 -17.51 -7.42
CA PRO A 131 -6.27 -18.29 -6.18
C PRO A 131 -5.01 -18.22 -5.33
N LYS A 132 -3.83 -18.22 -5.96
CA LYS A 132 -2.53 -18.17 -5.25
C LYS A 132 -2.33 -16.87 -4.46
N ILE A 133 -2.58 -15.71 -5.05
CA ILE A 133 -2.43 -14.40 -4.38
C ILE A 133 -3.47 -14.26 -3.29
N SER A 134 -4.73 -14.58 -3.59
CA SER A 134 -5.82 -14.55 -2.60
C SER A 134 -5.48 -15.42 -1.38
N ALA A 135 -5.04 -16.67 -1.58
CA ALA A 135 -4.70 -17.57 -0.49
C ALA A 135 -3.53 -17.07 0.38
N VAL A 136 -2.47 -16.53 -0.24
CA VAL A 136 -1.33 -15.96 0.49
C VAL A 136 -1.76 -14.74 1.31
N THR A 137 -2.59 -13.86 0.73
CA THR A 137 -3.09 -12.67 1.41
C THR A 137 -4.02 -13.03 2.56
N LEU A 138 -4.95 -13.96 2.35
CA LEU A 138 -5.85 -14.48 3.39
C LEU A 138 -5.07 -15.09 4.56
N LYS A 139 -4.07 -15.93 4.28
CA LYS A 139 -3.21 -16.52 5.31
C LYS A 139 -2.46 -15.46 6.12
N LYS A 140 -1.95 -14.42 5.45
CA LYS A 140 -1.31 -13.30 6.14
C LYS A 140 -2.30 -12.50 6.99
N PHE A 141 -3.48 -12.22 6.46
CA PHE A 141 -4.51 -11.46 7.16
C PHE A 141 -5.00 -12.18 8.42
N GLN A 142 -5.19 -13.50 8.34
CA GLN A 142 -5.52 -14.34 9.49
C GLN A 142 -4.45 -14.35 10.59
N GLY A 143 -3.18 -14.11 10.26
CA GLY A 143 -2.10 -14.02 11.25
C GLY A 143 -1.95 -12.64 11.89
N HIS A 144 -2.77 -11.66 11.48
CA HIS A 144 -2.75 -10.29 12.00
C HIS A 144 -4.02 -9.90 12.77
N LEU A 145 -5.12 -10.64 12.58
CA LEU A 145 -6.32 -10.61 13.44
C LEU A 145 -6.03 -11.29 14.78
#